data_AF-B1YAQ8-F1
#
_entry.id   AF-B1YAQ8-F1
#
_cell.length_a   1.000
_cell.length_b   1.000
_cell.length_c   1.000
_cell.angle_alpha   90.00
_cell.angle_beta   90.00
_cell.angle_gamma   90.00
#
_symmetry.space_group_name_H-M   'P 1'
#
loop_
_entity.id
_entity.type
_entity.pdbx_description
1 polymer ?
#
loop_
_entity_poly.entity_id
_entity_poly.type
_entity_poly.pdbx_seq_one_letter_code
_entity_poly.pdbx_strand_id
1 'polypeptide(L)'
;MPLIKTYIDERGEPRARIVDEGGRYVISLDVFKQLERAPPDTEVLAVGERYRILVRRRSLLGGVCEFVYFQFPGGVQLINAKYVGPDDPDAAIEALLKAYQEEVSQGEKDGGNK
;
A
#
# COMPACT_ATOMS: atom_id res chain seq x y z
N MET A 1 17.30 8.71 15.90
CA MET A 1 17.20 7.38 15.28
C MET A 1 15.74 7.06 15.13
N PRO A 2 15.26 6.60 13.97
CA PRO A 2 13.85 6.27 13.79
C PRO A 2 13.48 5.06 14.65
N LEU A 3 12.34 5.13 15.34
CA LEU A 3 11.83 4.03 16.14
C LEU A 3 11.01 3.11 15.23
N ILE A 4 11.44 1.85 15.08
CA ILE A 4 10.75 0.84 14.28
C ILE A 4 9.96 -0.07 15.21
N LYS A 5 8.66 -0.20 14.96
CA LYS A 5 7.76 -1.13 15.64
C LYS A 5 7.08 -2.03 14.61
N THR A 6 6.82 -3.27 14.99
CA THR A 6 5.95 -4.17 14.23
C THR A 6 4.63 -4.28 14.96
N TYR A 7 3.54 -3.93 14.29
CA TYR A 7 2.20 -4.19 14.78
C TYR A 7 1.85 -5.65 14.49
N ILE A 8 1.49 -6.36 15.55
CA ILE A 8 1.07 -7.75 15.51
C ILE A 8 -0.43 -7.76 15.78
N ASP A 9 -1.19 -8.49 14.97
CA ASP A 9 -2.63 -8.58 15.17
C ASP A 9 -3.02 -9.58 16.25
N GLU A 10 -4.33 -9.71 16.52
CA GLU A 10 -4.88 -10.61 17.54
C GLU A 10 -4.54 -12.09 17.32
N ARG A 11 -4.11 -12.47 16.10
CA ARG A 11 -3.72 -13.84 15.74
C ARG A 11 -2.21 -14.07 15.89
N GLY A 12 -1.45 -13.04 16.27
CA GLY A 12 0.00 -13.12 16.37
C GLY A 12 0.73 -12.86 15.05
N GLU A 13 0.02 -12.45 13.99
CA GLU A 13 0.62 -12.23 12.67
C GLU A 13 1.13 -10.79 12.53
N PRO A 14 2.35 -10.57 12.00
CA PRO A 14 2.87 -9.24 11.75
C PRO A 14 2.05 -8.59 10.63
N ARG A 15 1.33 -7.52 10.97
CA ARG A 15 0.35 -6.90 10.08
C ARG A 15 0.78 -5.52 9.58
N ALA A 16 1.59 -4.79 10.34
CA ALA A 16 2.16 -3.51 9.90
C ALA A 16 3.57 -3.28 10.44
N ARG A 17 4.39 -2.53 9.71
CA ARG A 17 5.61 -1.91 10.22
C ARG A 17 5.39 -0.41 10.39
N ILE A 18 5.66 0.10 11.57
CA ILE A 18 5.51 1.51 11.93
C ILE A 18 6.90 2.10 12.17
N VAL A 19 7.20 3.22 11.53
CA VAL A 19 8.42 4.00 11.73
C VAL A 19 8.03 5.39 12.20
N ASP A 20 8.54 5.83 13.35
CA ASP A 20 8.39 7.22 13.83
C ASP A 20 9.61 8.05 13.41
N GLU A 21 9.34 9.11 12.66
CA GLU A 21 10.30 10.12 12.20
C GLU A 21 9.97 11.51 12.76
N GLY A 22 9.87 11.61 14.08
CA GLY A 22 9.78 12.91 14.77
C GLY A 22 8.40 13.54 14.67
N GLY A 23 7.35 12.75 14.93
CA GLY A 23 5.96 13.21 14.85
C GLY A 23 5.31 13.02 13.48
N ARG A 24 5.99 12.31 12.57
CA ARG A 24 5.43 11.76 11.35
C ARG A 24 5.67 10.25 11.36
N TYR A 25 4.60 9.50 11.12
CA TYR A 25 4.63 8.05 11.05
C TYR A 25 4.66 7.59 9.60
N VAL A 26 5.49 6.58 9.35
CA VAL A 26 5.42 5.73 8.15
C VAL A 26 4.90 4.38 8.57
N ILE A 27 3.71 4.02 8.10
CA ILE A 27 3.04 2.76 8.42
C ILE A 27 2.95 1.96 7.14
N SER A 28 3.50 0.75 7.12
CA SER A 28 3.64 -0.09 5.94
C SER A 28 2.97 -1.43 6.17
N LEU A 29 2.04 -1.81 5.29
CA LEU A 29 1.40 -3.12 5.23
C LEU A 29 1.94 -3.87 4.02
N ASP A 30 2.51 -5.05 4.24
CA ASP A 30 2.85 -5.94 3.15
C ASP A 30 1.57 -6.65 2.71
N VAL A 31 1.14 -6.35 1.49
CA VAL A 31 -0.12 -6.83 0.92
C VAL A 31 0.21 -7.49 -0.40
N PHE A 32 -0.02 -8.78 -0.55
CA PHE A 32 0.37 -9.53 -1.77
C PHE A 32 -0.89 -9.92 -2.55
N LYS A 33 -1.41 -9.01 -3.38
CA LYS A 33 -2.63 -9.26 -4.16
C LYS A 33 -2.39 -9.07 -5.65
N GLN A 34 -2.70 -10.10 -6.42
CA GLN A 34 -2.60 -10.05 -7.88
C GLN A 34 -3.77 -9.27 -8.48
N LEU A 35 -3.47 -8.46 -9.49
CA LEU A 35 -4.39 -7.64 -10.26
C LEU A 35 -4.20 -7.96 -11.74
N GLU A 36 -5.27 -7.92 -12.51
CA GLU A 36 -5.20 -8.15 -13.96
C GLU A 36 -4.42 -7.06 -14.69
N ARG A 37 -4.54 -5.81 -14.21
CA ARG A 37 -3.88 -4.64 -14.76
C ARG A 37 -3.53 -3.63 -13.67
N ALA A 38 -2.61 -2.73 -13.99
CA ALA A 38 -2.30 -1.60 -13.10
C ALA A 38 -3.51 -0.65 -13.03
N PRO A 39 -3.85 -0.13 -11.84
CA PRO A 39 -4.87 0.90 -11.71
C PRO A 39 -4.56 2.14 -12.56
N PRO A 40 -5.60 2.88 -13.00
CA PRO A 40 -5.40 4.17 -13.63
C PRO A 40 -4.70 5.13 -12.66
N ASP A 41 -3.99 6.12 -13.21
CA ASP A 41 -3.26 7.14 -12.44
C ASP A 41 -2.08 6.60 -11.62
N THR A 42 -1.55 5.44 -12.01
CA THR A 42 -0.28 4.93 -11.47
C THR A 42 0.92 5.63 -12.12
N GLU A 43 1.85 6.06 -11.29
CA GLU A 43 3.14 6.63 -11.69
C GLU A 43 4.20 5.53 -11.73
N VAL A 44 5.12 5.59 -12.69
CA VAL A 44 6.27 4.69 -12.73
C VAL A 44 7.37 5.23 -11.82
N LEU A 45 7.67 4.51 -10.74
CA LEU A 45 8.74 4.87 -9.81
C LEU A 45 10.10 4.34 -10.26
N ALA A 46 10.13 3.12 -10.82
CA ALA A 46 11.36 2.49 -11.30
C ALA A 46 11.09 1.58 -12.51
N VAL A 47 12.04 1.52 -13.43
CA VAL A 47 12.01 0.64 -14.61
C VAL A 47 13.25 -0.23 -14.60
N GLY A 48 13.06 -1.54 -14.52
CA GLY A 48 14.05 -2.54 -14.89
C GLY A 48 13.78 -3.09 -16.29
N GLU A 49 14.56 -4.07 -16.73
CA GLU A 49 14.42 -4.64 -18.08
C GLU A 49 13.04 -5.23 -18.35
N ARG A 50 12.53 -6.04 -17.42
CA ARG A 50 11.24 -6.76 -17.56
C ARG A 50 10.22 -6.39 -16.50
N TYR A 51 10.57 -5.51 -15.58
CA TYR A 51 9.76 -5.19 -14.41
C TYR A 51 9.66 -3.69 -14.20
N ARG A 52 8.55 -3.26 -13.62
CA ARG A 52 8.32 -1.86 -13.22
C ARG A 52 7.79 -1.82 -11.80
N ILE A 53 8.23 -0.82 -11.06
CA ILE A 53 7.60 -0.43 -9.80
C ILE A 53 6.68 0.72 -10.11
N LEU A 54 5.39 0.53 -9.82
CA LEU A 54 4.38 1.55 -9.97
C LEU A 54 3.95 2.02 -8.58
N VAL A 55 3.54 3.28 -8.50
CA VAL A 55 2.99 3.85 -7.28
C VAL A 55 1.73 4.62 -7.60
N ARG A 56 0.70 4.45 -6.76
CA ARG A 56 -0.49 5.29 -6.78
C ARG A 56 -0.60 5.98 -5.43
N ARG A 57 -0.83 7.29 -5.43
CA ARG A 57 -0.95 8.08 -4.21
C ARG A 57 -2.34 8.68 -4.10
N ARG A 58 -2.87 8.71 -2.89
CA ARG A 58 -4.10 9.44 -2.56
C ARG A 58 -4.03 9.97 -1.14
N SER A 59 -4.76 11.05 -0.87
CA SER A 59 -4.90 11.55 0.50
C SER A 59 -5.58 10.51 1.38
N LEU A 60 -5.11 10.37 2.61
CA LEU A 60 -5.71 9.51 3.63
C LEU A 60 -5.50 10.17 4.99
N LEU A 61 -6.59 10.46 5.71
CA LEU A 61 -6.55 11.25 6.95
C LEU A 61 -5.78 12.57 6.73
N GLY A 62 -4.89 12.96 7.66
CA GLY A 62 -3.99 14.10 7.55
C GLY A 62 -2.70 13.82 6.75
N GLY A 63 -2.59 12.64 6.11
CA GLY A 63 -1.40 12.19 5.40
C GLY A 63 -1.68 11.69 3.98
N VAL A 64 -0.78 10.85 3.49
CA VAL A 64 -0.84 10.25 2.16
C VAL A 64 -0.80 8.73 2.27
N CYS A 65 -1.67 8.07 1.53
CA CYS A 65 -1.62 6.63 1.26
C CYS A 65 -0.90 6.40 -0.08
N GLU A 66 0.12 5.55 -0.07
CA GLU A 66 0.83 5.06 -1.24
C GLU A 66 0.54 3.57 -1.43
N PHE A 67 0.07 3.19 -2.61
CA PHE A 67 0.00 1.81 -3.05
C PHE A 67 1.16 1.54 -3.99
N VAL A 68 1.94 0.49 -3.71
CA VAL A 68 3.09 0.11 -4.52
C VAL A 68 2.79 -1.19 -5.25
N TYR A 69 2.96 -1.16 -6.56
CA TYR A 69 2.70 -2.30 -7.42
C TYR A 69 3.99 -2.77 -8.08
N PHE A 70 4.13 -4.09 -8.19
CA PHE A 70 5.13 -4.74 -9.02
C PHE A 70 4.47 -5.19 -10.31
N GLN A 71 4.88 -4.62 -11.43
CA GLN A 71 4.43 -5.02 -12.75
C GLN A 71 5.50 -5.89 -13.42
N PHE A 72 5.09 -7.05 -13.91
CA PHE A 72 5.91 -8.04 -14.61
C PHE A 72 5.18 -8.50 -15.89
N PRO A 73 5.82 -9.27 -16.79
CA PRO A 73 5.20 -9.60 -18.08
C PRO A 73 3.87 -10.36 -17.98
N GLY A 74 3.65 -11.07 -16.87
CA GLY A 74 2.44 -11.87 -16.60
C GLY A 74 1.35 -11.17 -15.79
N GLY A 75 1.50 -9.88 -15.45
CA GLY A 75 0.47 -9.14 -14.72
C GLY A 75 1.02 -8.09 -13.76
N VAL A 76 0.17 -7.67 -12.83
CA VAL A 76 0.49 -6.69 -11.81
C VAL A 76 0.16 -7.26 -10.44
N GLN A 77 1.00 -6.98 -9.46
CA GLN A 77 0.75 -7.34 -8.08
C GLN A 77 0.83 -6.07 -7.22
N LEU A 78 -0.21 -5.76 -6.47
CA LEU A 78 -0.10 -4.85 -5.33
C LEU A 78 0.74 -5.59 -4.28
N ILE A 79 1.86 -4.98 -3.87
CA ILE A 79 2.85 -5.58 -2.96
C ILE A 79 2.92 -4.86 -1.61
N ASN A 80 2.50 -3.59 -1.57
CA ASN A 80 2.59 -2.78 -0.37
C ASN A 80 1.53 -1.67 -0.37
N ALA A 81 0.97 -1.41 0.81
CA ALA A 81 0.16 -0.23 1.08
C ALA A 81 0.79 0.50 2.26
N LYS A 82 1.01 1.81 2.12
CA LYS A 82 1.76 2.59 3.09
C LYS A 82 1.10 3.92 3.36
N TYR A 83 0.97 4.28 4.62
CA TYR A 83 0.57 5.60 5.07
C TYR A 83 1.81 6.40 5.51
N VAL A 84 1.85 7.68 5.13
CA VAL A 84 2.86 8.65 5.59
C VAL A 84 2.14 9.90 6.09
N GLY A 85 2.23 10.20 7.38
CA GLY A 85 1.60 11.38 7.94
C GLY A 85 1.62 11.44 9.47
N PRO A 86 0.99 12.47 10.07
CA PRO A 86 1.11 12.76 11.50
C PRO A 86 0.07 12.04 12.37
N ASP A 87 -0.87 11.31 11.77
CA ASP A 87 -2.00 10.72 12.49
C ASP A 87 -1.56 9.59 13.42
N ASP A 88 -2.40 9.30 14.43
CA ASP A 88 -2.19 8.19 15.35
C ASP A 88 -2.00 6.85 14.61
N PRO A 89 -1.01 6.02 14.97
CA PRO A 89 -0.72 4.79 14.24
C PRO A 89 -1.87 3.79 14.18
N ASP A 90 -2.65 3.62 15.25
CA ASP A 90 -3.71 2.63 15.29
C ASP A 90 -4.87 3.05 14.37
N ALA A 91 -5.27 4.33 14.44
CA ALA A 91 -6.26 4.90 13.53
C ALA A 91 -5.81 4.86 12.06
N ALA A 92 -4.54 5.14 11.80
CA ALA A 92 -3.97 5.09 10.46
C ALA A 92 -3.88 3.66 9.91
N ILE A 93 -3.61 2.65 10.74
CA ILE A 93 -3.64 1.23 10.35
C ILE A 93 -5.04 0.83 9.90
N GLU A 94 -6.08 1.16 10.68
CA GLU A 94 -7.47 0.84 10.31
C GLU A 94 -7.88 1.50 8.99
N ALA A 95 -7.56 2.79 8.84
CA ALA A 95 -7.85 3.53 7.62
C ALA A 95 -7.09 2.97 6.40
N LEU A 96 -5.83 2.58 6.58
CA LEU A 96 -4.99 2.02 5.53
C LEU A 96 -5.47 0.61 5.11
N LEU A 97 -5.92 -0.22 6.05
CA LEU A 97 -6.55 -1.51 5.75
C LEU A 97 -7.81 -1.34 4.92
N LYS A 98 -8.68 -0.40 5.29
CA LYS A 98 -9.88 -0.08 4.52
C LYS A 98 -9.51 0.40 3.11
N ALA A 99 -8.53 1.30 3.02
CA ALA A 99 -8.05 1.83 1.75
C ALA A 99 -7.50 0.72 0.82
N TYR A 100 -6.75 -0.22 1.38
CA TYR A 100 -6.28 -1.41 0.68
C TYR A 100 -7.44 -2.25 0.13
N GLN A 101 -8.46 -2.54 0.94
CA GLN A 101 -9.62 -3.34 0.49
C GLN A 101 -10.39 -2.66 -0.65
N GLU A 102 -10.54 -1.34 -0.59
CA GLU A 102 -11.15 -0.55 -1.67
C GLU A 102 -10.31 -0.62 -2.95
N GLU A 103 -8.99 -0.46 -2.86
CA GLU A 103 -8.07 -0.50 -4.00
C GLU A 103 -8.14 -1.85 -4.72
N VAL A 104 -8.14 -2.95 -3.96
CA VAL A 104 -8.29 -4.30 -4.51
C VAL A 104 -9.66 -4.51 -5.15
N SER A 105 -10.72 -4.03 -4.51
CA SER A 105 -12.09 -4.16 -5.04
C SER A 105 -12.29 -3.39 -6.35
N GLN A 106 -11.61 -2.25 -6.52
CA GLN A 106 -11.63 -1.50 -7.78
C GLN A 106 -10.89 -2.23 -8.89
N GLY A 107 -9.76 -2.86 -8.58
CA GLY A 107 -9.02 -3.69 -9.54
C GLY A 107 -9.81 -4.89 -10.07
N GLU A 108 -10.70 -5.48 -9.26
CA GLU A 108 -11.56 -6.60 -9.66
C GLU A 108 -12.75 -6.15 -10.54
N LYS A 109 -13.35 -4.98 -10.28
CA LYS A 109 -14.46 -4.44 -11.09
C LYS A 109 -14.04 -4.05 -12.51
N ASP A 110 -12.79 -3.61 -12.65
CA ASP A 110 -12.21 -3.19 -13.92
C ASP A 110 -11.78 -4.36 -14.84
N GLY A 111 -11.71 -5.58 -14.29
CA GLY A 111 -11.50 -6.84 -15.02
C GLY A 111 -12.79 -7.52 -15.48
N GLY A 112 -13.94 -7.13 -14.93
CA GLY A 112 -15.25 -7.66 -15.27
C GLY A 112 -15.88 -7.04 -16.51
N ASN A 113 -15.19 -7.05 -17.65
CA ASN A 113 -15.87 -6.84 -18.94
C ASN A 113 -15.12 -7.51 -20.11
N LYS A 114 -15.38 -8.80 -20.32
CA LYS A 114 -15.51 -9.44 -21.64
C LYS A 114 -16.07 -10.84 -21.52
#